data_AF-A0A5E4PKU6-F1
#
_entry.id   AF-A0A5E4PKU6-F1
#
_cell.length_a   1.000
_cell.length_b   1.000
_cell.length_c   1.000
_cell.angle_alpha   90.00
_cell.angle_beta   90.00
_cell.angle_gamma   90.00
#
_symmetry.space_group_name_H-M   'P 1'
#
loop_
_entity.id
_entity.type
_entity.pdbx_description
1 polymer ?
#
loop_
_entity_poly.entity_id
_entity_poly.type
_entity_poly.pdbx_seq_one_letter_code
_entity_poly.pdbx_strand_id
1 'polypeptide(L)' 'MINIREFLGLGYYVSELDNFLVEFDKNHTKLSASQRKEIDKYNRIYVLRDTPHKPETQKTLWDQF' A
#
# COMPACT_ATOMS: atom_id res chain seq x y z
N MET A 1 29.45 -15.14 -9.60
CA MET A 1 28.34 -16.10 -9.76
C MET A 1 27.66 -15.80 -11.07
N ILE A 2 27.47 -16.80 -11.94
CA ILE A 2 26.81 -16.60 -13.23
C ILE A 2 25.33 -16.32 -12.95
N ASN A 3 24.83 -15.17 -13.40
CA ASN A 3 23.41 -14.84 -13.31
C ASN A 3 22.65 -15.61 -14.40
N ILE A 4 22.18 -16.80 -14.05
CA ILE A 4 21.50 -17.73 -14.97
C ILE A 4 20.31 -17.06 -15.69
N ARG A 5 19.65 -16.08 -15.07
CA ARG A 5 18.54 -15.33 -15.69
C ARG A 5 19.02 -14.43 -16.84
N GLU A 6 20.12 -13.72 -16.65
CA GLU A 6 20.73 -12.90 -17.71
C GLU A 6 21.29 -13.78 -18.84
N PHE A 7 21.91 -14.91 -18.50
CA PHE A 7 22.40 -15.88 -19.48
C PHE A 7 21.28 -16.44 -20.37
N LEU A 8 20.08 -16.63 -19.81
CA LEU A 8 18.89 -17.08 -20.53
C LEU A 8 18.13 -15.95 -21.24
N GLY A 9 18.63 -14.71 -21.22
CA GLY A 9 17.94 -13.56 -21.82
C GLY A 9 16.65 -13.16 -21.10
N LEU A 10 16.45 -13.64 -19.87
CA LEU A 10 15.31 -13.31 -19.00
C LEU A 10 15.61 -12.10 -18.10
N GLY A 11 16.60 -11.29 -18.47
CA GLY A 11 16.93 -10.05 -17.79
C GLY A 11 15.92 -8.97 -18.15
N TYR A 12 15.24 -8.42 -17.16
CA TYR A 12 14.43 -7.22 -17.32
C TYR A 12 15.25 -6.01 -16.89
N TYR A 13 15.06 -4.87 -17.57
CA TYR A 13 15.62 -3.61 -17.09
C TYR A 13 14.98 -3.26 -15.74
N VAL A 14 15.83 -3.00 -14.75
CA VAL A 14 15.45 -2.48 -13.44
C VAL A 14 16.07 -1.10 -13.33
N SER A 15 15.27 -0.08 -13.03
CA SER A 15 15.82 1.28 -12.93
C SER A 15 16.72 1.42 -11.70
N GLU A 16 17.61 2.40 -11.73
CA GLU A 16 18.43 2.75 -10.56
C GLU A 16 17.57 3.10 -9.34
N LEU A 17 16.42 3.74 -9.59
CA LEU A 17 15.45 4.09 -8.56
C LEU A 17 14.81 2.85 -7.93
N ASP A 18 14.45 1.85 -8.73
CA ASP A 18 13.89 0.60 -8.23
C ASP A 18 14.91 -0.14 -7.35
N ASN A 19 16.18 -0.18 -7.78
CA ASN A 19 17.27 -0.77 -6.99
C ASN A 19 17.44 -0.02 -5.66
N PHE A 20 17.46 1.32 -5.70
CA PHE A 20 17.54 2.15 -4.50
C PHE A 20 16.39 1.88 -3.52
N LEU A 21 15.14 1.82 -4.01
CA LEU A 21 13.97 1.58 -3.16
C LEU A 21 14.04 0.21 -2.48
N VAL A 22 14.45 -0.83 -3.22
CA VAL A 22 14.63 -2.18 -2.66
C VAL A 22 15.70 -2.20 -1.57
N GLU A 23 16.83 -1.52 -1.77
CA GLU A 23 17.89 -1.42 -0.76
C GLU A 23 17.46 -0.58 0.45
N PHE A 24 16.74 0.51 0.21
CA PHE A 24 16.22 1.37 1.26
C PHE A 24 15.28 0.59 2.19
N ASP A 25 14.34 -0.19 1.65
CA ASP A 25 13.39 -1.00 2.43
C ASP A 25 14.08 -2.08 3.25
N LYS A 26 15.12 -2.74 2.70
CA LYS A 26 15.92 -3.73 3.44
C LYS A 26 16.59 -3.13 4.67
N ASN A 27 17.06 -1.88 4.55
CA ASN A 27 17.79 -1.19 5.62
C ASN A 27 16.86 -0.46 6.60
N HIS A 28 15.62 -0.16 6.20
CA HIS A 28 14.63 0.57 7.00
C HIS A 28 13.43 -0.32 7.38
N THR A 29 13.73 -1.40 8.10
CA THR A 29 12.73 -2.42 8.49
C THR A 29 11.60 -1.92 9.40
N LYS A 30 11.77 -0.75 10.03
CA LYS A 30 10.76 -0.16 10.92
C LYS A 30 10.26 1.16 10.35
N LEU A 31 8.95 1.22 10.12
CA LEU A 31 8.27 2.45 9.77
C LEU A 31 8.22 3.41 10.95
N SER A 32 8.48 4.69 10.66
CA SER A 32 8.23 5.79 11.61
C SER A 32 6.75 5.88 11.97
N ALA A 33 6.46 6.55 13.09
CA ALA A 33 5.08 6.82 13.49
C ALA A 33 4.28 7.58 12.40
N SER A 34 4.90 8.55 11.72
CA SER A 34 4.26 9.31 10.65
C SER A 34 3.95 8.44 9.43
N GLN A 35 4.88 7.58 9.01
CA GLN A 35 4.66 6.66 7.90
C GLN A 35 3.53 5.67 8.21
N ARG A 36 3.47 5.13 9.43
CA ARG A 36 2.36 4.26 9.84
C ARG A 36 1.01 4.97 9.75
N LYS A 37 0.90 6.20 10.28
CA LYS A 37 -0.33 7.00 10.18
C LYS A 37 -0.75 7.27 8.73
N GLU A 38 0.21 7.49 7.83
CA GLU A 38 -0.08 7.71 6.42
C GLU A 38 -0.64 6.44 5.76
N ILE A 39 -0.05 5.28 6.04
CA ILE A 39 -0.55 3.97 5.57
C ILE A 39 -1.97 3.72 6.09
N ASP A 40 -2.21 3.94 7.38
CA ASP A 40 -3.54 3.75 7.99
C ASP A 40 -4.59 4.66 7.34
N LYS A 41 -4.23 5.91 7.04
CA LYS A 41 -5.09 6.86 6.32
C LYS A 41 -5.45 6.32 4.93
N TYR A 42 -4.47 5.89 4.14
CA TYR A 42 -4.73 5.37 2.80
C TYR A 42 -5.55 4.08 2.83
N ASN A 43 -5.26 3.16 3.73
CA ASN A 43 -6.04 1.93 3.92
C ASN A 43 -7.51 2.25 4.20
N ARG A 44 -7.78 3.21 5.09
CA ARG A 44 -9.15 3.67 5.36
C ARG A 44 -9.82 4.24 4.11
N ILE A 45 -9.13 5.07 3.34
CA ILE A 45 -9.68 5.67 2.11
C ILE A 45 -10.00 4.59 1.09
N TYR A 46 -9.11 3.61 0.88
CA TYR A 46 -9.33 2.50 -0.05
C TYR A 46 -10.55 1.69 0.34
N VAL A 47 -10.70 1.34 1.62
CA VAL A 47 -11.88 0.63 2.11
C VAL A 47 -13.16 1.42 1.82
N LEU A 48 -13.19 2.73 2.08
CA LEU A 48 -14.36 3.56 1.83
C LEU A 48 -14.69 3.71 0.34
N ARG A 49 -13.67 3.74 -0.52
CA ARG A 49 -13.83 3.83 -1.97
C ARG A 49 -14.39 2.54 -2.56
N ASP A 50 -13.79 1.41 -2.18
CA ASP A 50 -14.05 0.11 -2.79
C ASP A 50 -15.25 -0.60 -2.14
N THR A 51 -15.52 -0.27 -0.87
CA THR A 51 -16.70 -0.75 -0.15
C THR A 51 -17.58 0.46 0.12
N PRO A 52 -18.44 0.87 -0.84
CA PRO A 52 -19.42 1.90 -0.58
C PRO A 52 -20.28 1.42 0.59
N HIS A 53 -20.07 2.02 1.76
CA HIS A 53 -20.90 1.74 2.91
C HIS A 53 -22.32 2.08 2.49
N LYS A 54 -23.20 1.08 2.49
CA LYS A 54 -24.63 1.35 2.51
C LYS A 54 -24.79 2.23 3.75
N PRO A 55 -25.21 3.50 3.65
CA PRO A 55 -25.45 4.28 4.84
C PRO A 55 -26.39 3.42 5.68
N GLU A 56 -25.98 3.07 6.90
CA GLU A 56 -26.96 2.67 7.89
C GLU A 56 -28.01 3.76 7.81
N THR A 57 -29.25 3.39 7.49
CA THR A 57 -30.38 4.30 7.60
C THR A 57 -30.26 4.87 8.99
N GLN A 58 -29.73 6.09 9.10
CA GLN A 58 -29.65 6.79 10.35
C GLN A 58 -31.10 6.87 10.76
N LYS A 59 -31.46 6.13 11.81
CA LYS A 59 -32.74 6.34 12.45
C LYS A 59 -32.72 7.79 12.87
N THR A 60 -33.41 8.61 12.10
CA THR A 60 -33.64 9.99 12.45
C THR A 60 -34.39 9.98 13.78
N LEU A 61 -34.29 11.07 14.54
CA LEU A 61 -35.08 11.23 15.77
C LEU A 61 -36.57 10.93 15.52
N TRP A 62 -37.03 11.21 14.30
CA TRP A 62 -38.39 10.99 13.83
C TRP A 62 -38.76 9.52 13.60
N ASP A 63 -37.80 8.62 13.39
CA ASP A 63 -38.07 7.18 13.22
C ASP A 63 -38.40 6.47 14.56
N GLN A 64 -38.42 7.22 15.67
CA GLN A 64 -38.72 6.74 17.03
C GLN A 64 -40.06 7.24 17.59
N PHE A 65 -40.80 8.06 16.82
CA PHE A 65 -42.13 8.57 17.16
C PHE A 65 -43.16 8.05 16.14
#